data_AF-A0A922I2C0-F1
#
_entry.id   AF-A0A922I2C0-F1
#
_cell.length_a   1.000
_cell.length_b   1.000
_cell.length_c   1.000
_cell.angle_alpha   90.00
_cell.angle_beta   90.00
_cell.angle_gamma   90.00
#
_symmetry.space_group_name_H-M   'P 1'
#
loop_
_entity.id
_entity.type
_entity.pdbx_description
1 polymer ?
#
loop_
_entity_poly.entity_id
_entity_poly.type
_entity_poly.pdbx_seq_one_letter_code
_entity_poly.pdbx_strand_id
1 'polypeptide(L)'
;MPEIINLQVGQCGNQIGVKFWEVITDEHAIKSDGSCDSDGYRSQLDRKNVYFNEASNGKYVPRSIMIDLEPGTMDAVRASSVGQLFRPDNYIFGDTGAGNNWAKGHYTEGAEFVDDVMEKIRKEAEICDCLQGFQFSHSLGGGTGSGMGTLLMSRIGEEFPDRMLASFSVLPSKKVSDTIVEPYNAILSIHELIENTNETFCIDNEALYDICNRSLRMKTPTYNDLNHLISTTMSGVTTCLRFPGQLNADLRKLAVNMVPFPRLHFFMSSIAPLTSTGSQSFQALNVSELTRQLFDAKNLMAACDPRHGRYLTVAALFRGRMSMKEVDEQIVNIQNTNSSHFIEWIPNNIKTAVCDKPPRGLKMAATFLCNSTSIQELFRRIFEQYQSMFRRKAFLHWYTGEGMDLMQFDEAHSNVHDLISEYQQYQESKADDDIDEDYDNDDNLEIIQPNSN
;
A
#
# COMPACT_ATOMS: atom_id res chain seq x y z
N MET A 1 -16.46 16.03 -5.26
CA MET A 1 -15.17 16.29 -4.55
C MET A 1 -14.27 15.10 -4.87
N PRO A 2 -13.03 14.95 -4.38
CA PRO A 2 -12.33 13.69 -4.62
C PRO A 2 -12.92 12.58 -3.74
N GLU A 3 -13.48 11.52 -4.32
CA GLU A 3 -13.99 10.36 -3.56
C GLU A 3 -13.16 9.09 -3.81
N ILE A 4 -13.04 8.23 -2.79
CA ILE A 4 -12.29 6.97 -2.84
C ILE A 4 -13.20 5.85 -2.36
N ILE A 5 -13.20 4.74 -3.10
CA ILE A 5 -13.91 3.52 -2.72
C ILE A 5 -12.91 2.56 -2.08
N ASN A 6 -13.18 2.14 -0.85
CA ASN A 6 -12.33 1.19 -0.13
C ASN A 6 -12.85 -0.24 -0.32
N LEU A 7 -12.00 -1.13 -0.80
CA LEU A 7 -12.28 -2.54 -1.03
C LEU A 7 -11.46 -3.39 -0.06
N GLN A 8 -12.13 -4.21 0.74
CA GLN A 8 -11.49 -5.12 1.70
C GLN A 8 -11.73 -6.54 1.23
N VAL A 9 -10.66 -7.29 0.95
CA VAL A 9 -10.76 -8.63 0.37
C VAL A 9 -10.09 -9.67 1.25
N GLY A 10 -10.86 -10.69 1.61
CA GLY A 10 -10.44 -11.82 2.44
C GLY A 10 -10.26 -11.48 3.92
N GLN A 11 -9.98 -12.50 4.73
CA GLN A 11 -9.89 -12.38 6.18
C GLN A 11 -8.94 -11.27 6.67
N CYS A 12 -7.69 -11.25 6.17
CA CYS A 12 -6.69 -10.25 6.57
C CYS A 12 -7.09 -8.84 6.14
N GLY A 13 -7.56 -8.68 4.90
CA GLY A 13 -8.02 -7.40 4.35
C GLY A 13 -9.17 -6.80 5.15
N ASN A 14 -10.16 -7.63 5.51
CA ASN A 14 -11.29 -7.21 6.33
C ASN A 14 -10.88 -6.82 7.76
N GLN A 15 -9.97 -7.57 8.40
CA GLN A 15 -9.50 -7.21 9.75
C GLN A 15 -8.72 -5.88 9.79
N ILE A 16 -7.84 -5.66 8.81
CA ILE A 16 -7.09 -4.41 8.68
C ILE A 16 -8.03 -3.26 8.33
N GLY A 17 -8.96 -3.49 7.41
CA GLY A 17 -9.95 -2.51 6.99
C GLY A 17 -10.85 -2.06 8.13
N VAL A 18 -11.33 -2.98 8.98
CA VAL A 18 -12.09 -2.61 10.19
C VAL A 18 -11.28 -1.69 11.10
N LYS A 19 -10.01 -2.03 11.38
CA LYS A 19 -9.13 -1.20 12.22
C LYS A 19 -8.86 0.16 11.59
N PHE A 20 -8.69 0.21 10.28
CA PHE A 20 -8.55 1.45 9.52
C PHE A 20 -9.78 2.34 9.66
N TRP A 21 -10.99 1.78 9.52
CA TRP A 21 -12.23 2.52 9.72
C TRP A 21 -12.40 3.00 11.15
N GLU A 22 -12.08 2.19 12.17
CA GLU A 22 -12.07 2.61 13.59
C GLU A 22 -11.20 3.85 13.80
N VAL A 23 -9.98 3.86 13.26
CA VAL A 23 -9.05 4.99 13.37
C VAL A 23 -9.57 6.22 12.64
N ILE A 24 -10.13 6.07 11.44
CA ILE A 24 -10.63 7.20 10.65
C ILE A 24 -11.91 7.79 11.23
N THR A 25 -12.85 6.96 11.69
CA THR A 25 -14.08 7.44 12.34
C THR A 25 -13.75 8.21 13.60
N ASP A 26 -12.79 7.72 14.39
CA ASP A 26 -12.28 8.42 15.56
C ASP A 26 -11.61 9.75 15.20
N GLU A 27 -10.79 9.79 14.14
CA GLU A 27 -10.14 11.02 13.69
C GLU A 27 -11.14 12.08 13.20
N HIS A 28 -12.24 11.67 12.55
CA HIS A 28 -13.30 12.56 12.08
C HIS A 28 -14.42 12.81 13.11
N ALA A 29 -14.27 12.29 14.34
CA ALA A 29 -15.26 12.39 15.42
C ALA A 29 -16.66 11.90 15.01
N ILE A 30 -16.71 10.82 14.22
CA ILE A 30 -17.94 10.12 13.83
C ILE A 30 -18.19 9.02 14.86
N LYS A 31 -19.36 9.07 15.50
CA LYS A 31 -19.79 8.04 16.45
C LYS A 31 -20.20 6.78 15.71
N SER A 32 -20.26 5.65 16.43
CA SER A 32 -20.68 4.35 15.88
C SER A 32 -22.09 4.35 15.26
N ASP A 33 -22.94 5.33 15.59
CA ASP A 33 -24.29 5.50 15.03
C ASP A 33 -24.32 6.33 13.72
N GLY A 34 -23.15 6.78 13.25
CA GLY A 34 -22.94 7.62 12.08
C GLY A 34 -23.15 9.11 12.32
N SER A 35 -23.50 9.54 13.54
CA SER A 35 -23.62 10.95 13.87
C SER A 35 -22.24 11.59 14.04
N CYS A 36 -22.06 12.77 13.45
CA CYS A 36 -20.87 13.59 13.72
C CYS A 36 -21.10 14.38 15.00
N ASP A 37 -20.20 14.28 15.98
CA ASP A 37 -20.25 15.20 17.12
C ASP A 37 -19.95 16.61 16.60
N SER A 38 -20.91 17.52 16.78
CA SER A 38 -20.86 18.90 16.26
C SER A 38 -19.97 19.84 17.07
N ASP A 39 -19.03 19.31 17.84
CA ASP A 39 -18.17 20.11 18.72
C ASP A 39 -16.92 20.61 17.98
N GLY A 40 -17.14 21.66 17.18
CA GLY A 40 -16.11 22.66 16.91
C GLY A 40 -15.97 23.10 15.45
N TYR A 41 -15.66 24.39 15.28
CA TYR A 41 -15.26 25.11 14.04
C TYR A 41 -14.17 24.40 13.21
N ARG A 42 -13.47 23.41 13.79
CA ARG A 42 -12.45 22.57 13.13
C ARG A 42 -13.02 21.42 12.29
N SER A 43 -14.27 21.00 12.54
CA SER A 43 -14.94 19.89 11.86
C SER A 43 -15.46 20.26 10.45
N GLN A 44 -15.49 21.56 10.11
CA GLN A 44 -15.94 22.09 8.81
C GLN A 44 -14.88 22.06 7.70
N LEU A 45 -13.59 21.92 8.05
CA LEU A 45 -12.49 21.88 7.08
C LEU A 45 -12.12 20.46 6.66
N ASP A 46 -12.61 19.44 7.37
CA ASP A 46 -12.30 18.04 7.09
C ASP A 46 -13.01 17.58 5.80
N ARG A 47 -12.26 16.97 4.88
CA ARG A 47 -12.84 16.38 3.65
C ARG A 47 -13.44 15.02 3.96
N LYS A 48 -14.53 14.99 4.74
CA LYS A 48 -15.23 13.76 5.13
C LYS A 48 -15.75 12.98 3.91
N ASN A 49 -16.18 13.70 2.87
CA ASN A 49 -16.77 13.14 1.66
C ASN A 49 -15.84 12.19 0.88
N VAL A 50 -14.52 12.27 1.12
CA VAL A 50 -13.52 11.42 0.45
C VAL A 50 -13.78 9.95 0.74
N TYR A 51 -14.01 9.61 2.01
CA TYR A 51 -14.24 8.23 2.45
C TYR A 51 -15.68 7.97 2.91
N PHE A 52 -16.45 9.00 3.22
CA PHE A 52 -17.82 8.86 3.71
C PHE A 52 -18.85 9.36 2.70
N ASN A 53 -19.96 8.63 2.62
CA ASN A 53 -21.22 9.05 2.01
C ASN A 53 -22.04 9.81 3.06
N GLU A 54 -22.50 11.01 2.74
CA GLU A 54 -23.48 11.73 3.58
C GLU A 54 -24.89 11.24 3.24
N ALA A 55 -25.54 10.61 4.21
CA ALA A 55 -26.92 10.17 4.10
C ALA A 55 -27.88 11.33 4.44
N SER A 56 -29.14 11.22 3.99
CA SER A 56 -30.17 12.27 4.09
C SER A 56 -30.51 12.73 5.52
N ASN A 57 -30.09 11.97 6.54
CA ASN A 57 -30.29 12.26 7.96
C ASN A 57 -29.05 12.89 8.63
N GLY A 58 -28.06 13.34 7.86
CA GLY A 58 -26.80 13.87 8.39
C GLY A 58 -25.89 12.81 8.99
N LYS A 59 -26.13 11.52 8.69
CA LYS A 59 -25.23 10.43 9.07
C LYS A 59 -24.17 10.20 8.01
N TYR A 60 -22.96 9.93 8.44
CA TYR A 60 -21.85 9.56 7.57
C TYR A 60 -21.70 8.05 7.51
N VAL A 61 -21.67 7.50 6.30
CA VAL A 61 -21.56 6.06 6.04
C VAL A 61 -20.29 5.77 5.23
N PRO A 62 -19.39 4.88 5.67
CA PRO A 62 -18.18 4.50 4.95
C PRO A 62 -18.47 4.03 3.51
N ARG A 63 -17.72 4.56 2.54
CA ARG A 63 -17.61 4.01 1.17
C ARG A 63 -16.69 2.79 1.20
N SER A 64 -17.19 1.69 1.78
CA SER A 64 -16.45 0.43 1.85
C SER A 64 -17.28 -0.72 1.34
N ILE A 65 -16.64 -1.63 0.64
CA ILE A 65 -17.19 -2.94 0.23
C ILE A 65 -16.30 -4.00 0.88
N MET A 66 -16.94 -4.93 1.58
CA MET A 66 -16.28 -6.02 2.31
C MET A 66 -16.58 -7.32 1.60
N ILE A 67 -15.52 -8.00 1.19
CA ILE A 67 -15.57 -9.17 0.32
C ILE A 67 -14.83 -10.29 1.02
N ASP A 68 -15.48 -11.43 1.16
CA ASP A 68 -14.81 -12.67 1.56
C ASP A 68 -15.55 -13.87 0.95
N LEU A 69 -14.86 -14.97 0.74
CA LEU A 69 -15.49 -16.22 0.31
C LEU A 69 -15.95 -17.05 1.51
N GLU A 70 -15.61 -16.60 2.73
CA GLU A 70 -16.01 -17.23 3.97
C GLU A 70 -16.98 -16.33 4.77
N PRO A 71 -18.11 -16.88 5.27
CA PRO A 71 -19.09 -16.09 6.00
C PRO A 71 -18.61 -15.69 7.41
N GLY A 72 -17.70 -16.47 8.02
CA GLY A 72 -17.27 -16.27 9.40
C GLY A 72 -16.57 -14.94 9.66
N THR A 73 -15.86 -14.40 8.66
CA THR A 73 -15.21 -13.09 8.77
C THR A 73 -16.25 -11.97 8.91
N MET A 74 -17.40 -12.08 8.23
CA MET A 74 -18.43 -11.03 8.22
C MET A 74 -19.12 -10.88 9.57
N ASP A 75 -19.34 -11.98 10.29
CA ASP A 75 -19.90 -11.93 11.63
C ASP A 75 -18.96 -11.22 12.60
N ALA A 76 -17.65 -11.46 12.49
CA ALA A 76 -16.64 -10.76 13.28
C ALA A 76 -16.60 -9.25 12.96
N VAL A 77 -16.72 -8.88 11.68
CA VAL A 77 -16.79 -7.48 11.25
C VAL A 77 -18.06 -6.80 11.79
N ARG A 78 -19.22 -7.47 11.72
CA ARG A 78 -20.50 -6.93 12.24
C ARG A 78 -20.50 -6.77 13.76
N ALA A 79 -19.81 -7.65 14.48
CA ALA A 79 -19.63 -7.56 15.92
C ALA A 79 -18.61 -6.48 16.36
N SER A 80 -17.85 -5.91 15.43
CA SER A 80 -16.87 -4.85 15.72
C SER A 80 -17.54 -3.53 16.09
N SER A 81 -16.75 -2.61 16.66
CA SER A 81 -17.24 -1.30 17.13
C SER A 81 -17.82 -0.41 16.02
N VAL A 82 -17.36 -0.61 14.79
CA VAL A 82 -17.78 0.10 13.57
C VAL A 82 -18.67 -0.76 12.67
N GLY A 83 -18.99 -1.99 13.07
CA GLY A 83 -19.77 -2.93 12.25
C GLY A 83 -21.15 -2.40 11.86
N GLN A 84 -21.81 -1.66 12.75
CA GLN A 84 -23.14 -1.06 12.50
C GLN A 84 -23.09 0.16 11.56
N LEU A 85 -21.90 0.70 11.28
CA LEU A 85 -21.73 1.88 10.47
C LEU A 85 -21.74 1.55 8.96
N PHE A 86 -21.33 0.34 8.59
CA PHE A 86 -21.28 -0.09 7.20
C PHE A 86 -22.68 -0.37 6.64
N ARG A 87 -22.85 -0.18 5.32
CA ARG A 87 -24.10 -0.55 4.64
C ARG A 87 -24.26 -2.07 4.64
N PRO A 88 -25.41 -2.62 5.09
CA PRO A 88 -25.69 -4.05 5.00
C PRO A 88 -25.55 -4.62 3.58
N ASP A 89 -25.87 -3.80 2.56
CA ASP A 89 -25.81 -4.17 1.15
C ASP A 89 -24.39 -4.31 0.58
N ASN A 90 -23.37 -3.83 1.31
CA ASN A 90 -21.97 -3.83 0.89
C ASN A 90 -21.17 -4.99 1.52
N TYR A 91 -21.83 -5.85 2.27
CA TYR A 91 -21.29 -7.13 2.72
C TYR A 91 -21.54 -8.17 1.64
N ILE A 92 -20.45 -8.67 1.04
CA ILE A 92 -20.50 -9.68 0.01
C ILE A 92 -19.72 -10.87 0.54
N PHE A 93 -20.41 -11.99 0.71
CA PHE A 93 -19.79 -13.21 1.20
C PHE A 93 -20.23 -14.42 0.40
N GLY A 94 -19.28 -15.34 0.18
CA GLY A 94 -19.55 -16.66 -0.38
C GLY A 94 -19.88 -17.70 0.70
N ASP A 95 -20.28 -18.88 0.23
CA ASP A 95 -20.50 -20.07 1.08
C ASP A 95 -19.24 -20.95 1.18
N THR A 96 -18.33 -20.81 0.21
CA THR A 96 -17.19 -21.71 -0.06
C THR A 96 -15.86 -20.94 0.00
N GLY A 97 -15.07 -21.17 1.05
CA GLY A 97 -13.75 -20.55 1.21
C GLY A 97 -12.71 -21.04 0.19
N ALA A 98 -11.76 -20.17 -0.17
CA ALA A 98 -10.67 -20.50 -1.09
C ALA A 98 -9.63 -21.47 -0.51
N GLY A 99 -9.62 -21.73 0.81
CA GLY A 99 -8.74 -22.71 1.45
C GLY A 99 -7.24 -22.47 1.22
N ASN A 100 -6.79 -21.21 1.24
CA ASN A 100 -5.42 -20.77 0.94
C ASN A 100 -4.90 -21.15 -0.46
N ASN A 101 -5.80 -21.35 -1.43
CA ASN A 101 -5.45 -21.61 -2.81
C ASN A 101 -5.77 -20.39 -3.69
N TRP A 102 -4.75 -19.77 -4.27
CA TRP A 102 -4.91 -18.63 -5.19
C TRP A 102 -5.73 -19.00 -6.42
N ALA A 103 -5.52 -20.18 -7.02
CA ALA A 103 -6.24 -20.59 -8.23
C ALA A 103 -7.75 -20.72 -7.99
N LYS A 104 -8.16 -21.15 -6.78
CA LYS A 104 -9.57 -21.16 -6.39
C LYS A 104 -10.17 -19.75 -6.33
N GLY A 105 -9.44 -18.84 -5.71
CA GLY A 105 -9.84 -17.44 -5.63
C GLY A 105 -9.87 -16.73 -6.98
N HIS A 106 -9.03 -17.14 -7.93
CA HIS A 106 -8.88 -16.45 -9.21
C HIS A 106 -9.72 -17.06 -10.35
N TYR A 107 -9.82 -18.39 -10.44
CA TYR A 107 -10.43 -19.07 -11.59
C TYR A 107 -11.78 -19.73 -11.31
N THR A 108 -12.02 -20.19 -10.08
CA THR A 108 -13.23 -20.94 -9.74
C THR A 108 -14.16 -20.10 -8.87
N GLU A 109 -14.10 -20.25 -7.55
CA GLU A 109 -15.02 -19.62 -6.60
C GLU A 109 -15.03 -18.09 -6.75
N GLY A 110 -13.86 -17.44 -6.78
CA GLY A 110 -13.83 -15.98 -6.87
C GLY A 110 -14.28 -15.43 -8.23
N ALA A 111 -14.19 -16.23 -9.31
CA ALA A 111 -14.67 -15.83 -10.63
C ALA A 111 -16.20 -15.85 -10.72
N GLU A 112 -16.88 -16.74 -9.98
CA GLU A 112 -18.34 -16.73 -9.89
C GLU A 112 -18.86 -15.52 -9.08
N PHE A 113 -18.13 -15.14 -8.03
CA PHE A 113 -18.51 -14.02 -7.17
C PHE A 113 -18.08 -12.63 -7.68
N VAL A 114 -17.16 -12.56 -8.65
CA VAL A 114 -16.59 -11.28 -9.11
C VAL A 114 -17.65 -10.35 -9.70
N ASP A 115 -18.63 -10.89 -10.42
CA ASP A 115 -19.64 -10.09 -11.12
C ASP A 115 -20.59 -9.40 -10.13
N ASP A 116 -20.96 -10.08 -9.04
CA ASP A 116 -21.77 -9.51 -7.96
C ASP A 116 -21.03 -8.38 -7.24
N VAL A 117 -19.72 -8.55 -7.03
CA VAL A 117 -18.87 -7.51 -6.44
C VAL A 117 -18.74 -6.31 -7.38
N MET A 118 -18.49 -6.54 -8.66
CA MET A 118 -18.37 -5.47 -9.66
C MET A 118 -19.65 -4.65 -9.78
N GLU A 119 -20.82 -5.29 -9.72
CA GLU A 119 -22.11 -4.59 -9.72
C GLU A 119 -22.27 -3.66 -8.51
N LYS A 120 -21.75 -4.04 -7.34
CA LYS A 120 -21.75 -3.18 -6.14
C LYS A 120 -20.74 -2.05 -6.25
N ILE A 121 -19.57 -2.32 -6.83
CA ILE A 121 -18.56 -1.31 -7.13
C ILE A 121 -19.13 -0.25 -8.09
N ARG A 122 -19.84 -0.66 -9.15
CA ARG A 122 -20.52 0.26 -10.07
C ARG A 122 -21.53 1.15 -9.35
N LYS A 123 -22.36 0.56 -8.49
CA LYS A 123 -23.34 1.33 -7.70
C LYS A 123 -22.68 2.39 -6.80
N GLU A 124 -21.60 2.05 -6.10
CA GLU A 124 -20.88 3.03 -5.29
C GLU A 124 -20.12 4.05 -6.15
N ALA A 125 -19.63 3.67 -7.33
CA ALA A 125 -18.98 4.58 -8.28
C ALA A 125 -19.96 5.59 -8.88
N GLU A 126 -21.19 5.19 -9.20
CA GLU A 126 -22.26 6.08 -9.69
C GLU A 126 -22.74 7.08 -8.62
N ILE A 127 -22.62 6.72 -7.33
CA ILE A 127 -22.93 7.63 -6.21
C ILE A 127 -21.83 8.69 -6.02
N CYS A 128 -20.63 8.48 -6.57
CA CYS A 128 -19.53 9.45 -6.47
C CYS A 128 -19.70 10.59 -7.49
N ASP A 129 -19.45 11.83 -7.09
CA ASP A 129 -19.43 12.98 -8.00
C ASP A 129 -18.16 12.97 -8.89
N CYS A 130 -17.01 12.63 -8.30
CA CYS A 130 -15.71 12.52 -8.94
C CYS A 130 -14.81 11.49 -8.23
N LEU A 131 -14.94 10.24 -8.66
CA LEU A 131 -14.13 9.12 -8.20
C LEU A 131 -12.63 9.36 -8.51
N GLN A 132 -11.78 9.39 -7.49
CA GLN A 132 -10.31 9.42 -7.69
C GLN A 132 -9.75 8.04 -8.02
N GLY A 133 -10.25 7.02 -7.34
CA GLY A 133 -9.66 5.69 -7.38
C GLY A 133 -10.21 4.73 -6.36
N PHE A 134 -9.62 3.55 -6.34
CA PHE A 134 -9.94 2.47 -5.43
C PHE A 134 -8.76 2.18 -4.51
N GLN A 135 -9.08 1.93 -3.25
CA GLN A 135 -8.12 1.53 -2.24
C GLN A 135 -8.39 0.08 -1.85
N PHE A 136 -7.47 -0.82 -2.16
CA PHE A 136 -7.55 -2.23 -1.80
C PHE A 136 -6.83 -2.52 -0.49
N SER A 137 -7.41 -3.36 0.36
CA SER A 137 -6.75 -3.95 1.52
C SER A 137 -6.87 -5.47 1.42
N HIS A 138 -5.74 -6.15 1.26
CA HIS A 138 -5.69 -7.60 1.06
C HIS A 138 -4.36 -8.22 1.52
N SER A 139 -4.30 -9.55 1.54
CA SER A 139 -3.09 -10.31 1.83
C SER A 139 -2.70 -11.16 0.63
N LEU A 140 -1.40 -11.21 0.33
CA LEU A 140 -0.86 -11.98 -0.79
C LEU A 140 -0.67 -13.46 -0.44
N GLY A 141 -0.68 -13.83 0.85
CA GLY A 141 -0.46 -15.20 1.31
C GLY A 141 -1.72 -16.08 1.29
N GLY A 142 -2.91 -15.47 1.36
CA GLY A 142 -4.19 -16.19 1.41
C GLY A 142 -4.60 -16.80 0.05
N GLY A 143 -5.84 -17.27 -0.05
CA GLY A 143 -6.47 -17.65 -1.33
C GLY A 143 -7.48 -16.60 -1.83
N THR A 144 -8.38 -16.15 -0.94
CA THR A 144 -9.38 -15.12 -1.26
C THR A 144 -8.76 -13.75 -1.49
N GLY A 145 -8.00 -13.26 -0.49
CA GLY A 145 -7.39 -11.93 -0.57
C GLY A 145 -6.44 -11.77 -1.76
N SER A 146 -5.74 -12.83 -2.10
CA SER A 146 -4.73 -12.85 -3.17
C SER A 146 -5.38 -13.12 -4.54
N GLY A 147 -6.02 -14.27 -4.72
CA GLY A 147 -6.60 -14.72 -5.99
C GLY A 147 -7.78 -13.87 -6.43
N MET A 148 -8.80 -13.76 -5.58
CA MET A 148 -9.98 -12.94 -5.89
C MET A 148 -9.63 -11.45 -5.88
N GLY A 149 -8.73 -11.01 -4.99
CA GLY A 149 -8.28 -9.61 -4.94
C GLY A 149 -7.60 -9.17 -6.22
N THR A 150 -6.70 -9.99 -6.77
CA THR A 150 -6.02 -9.69 -8.04
C THR A 150 -6.95 -9.75 -9.25
N LEU A 151 -7.88 -10.71 -9.28
CA LEU A 151 -8.93 -10.76 -10.30
C LEU A 151 -9.78 -9.47 -10.30
N LEU A 152 -10.18 -8.99 -9.12
CA LEU A 152 -10.93 -7.74 -8.98
C LEU A 152 -10.12 -6.54 -9.45
N MET A 153 -8.82 -6.49 -9.15
CA MET A 153 -7.95 -5.39 -9.61
C MET A 153 -7.88 -5.35 -11.14
N SER A 154 -7.72 -6.50 -11.79
CA SER A 154 -7.71 -6.60 -13.26
C SER A 154 -9.04 -6.12 -13.87
N ARG A 155 -10.18 -6.62 -13.37
CA ARG A 155 -11.52 -6.21 -13.86
C ARG A 155 -11.82 -4.74 -13.63
N ILE A 156 -11.38 -4.17 -12.51
CA ILE A 156 -11.51 -2.73 -12.26
C ILE A 156 -10.59 -1.93 -13.19
N GLY A 157 -9.38 -2.41 -13.46
CA GLY A 157 -8.47 -1.79 -14.41
C GLY A 157 -9.04 -1.74 -15.83
N GLU A 158 -9.75 -2.79 -16.25
CA GLU A 158 -10.45 -2.85 -17.54
C GLU A 158 -11.65 -1.88 -17.61
N GLU A 159 -12.46 -1.82 -16.54
CA GLU A 159 -13.69 -1.01 -16.54
C GLU A 159 -13.43 0.48 -16.22
N PHE A 160 -12.42 0.76 -15.39
CA PHE A 160 -12.06 2.10 -14.91
C PHE A 160 -10.58 2.44 -15.15
N PRO A 161 -10.10 2.45 -16.41
CA PRO A 161 -8.67 2.62 -16.73
C PRO A 161 -8.10 3.98 -16.31
N ASP A 162 -8.93 5.02 -16.25
CA ASP A 162 -8.52 6.38 -15.87
C ASP A 162 -8.48 6.60 -14.33
N ARG A 163 -8.76 5.58 -13.52
CA ARG A 163 -8.85 5.69 -12.06
C ARG A 163 -7.62 5.08 -11.39
N MET A 164 -7.20 5.68 -10.27
CA MET A 164 -6.02 5.20 -9.55
C MET A 164 -6.33 3.95 -8.75
N LEU A 165 -5.47 2.95 -8.81
CA LEU A 165 -5.53 1.73 -8.01
C LEU A 165 -4.39 1.70 -7.00
N ALA A 166 -4.74 1.88 -5.73
CA ALA A 166 -3.81 1.80 -4.60
C ALA A 166 -4.08 0.53 -3.79
N SER A 167 -3.07 -0.32 -3.59
CA SER A 167 -3.19 -1.57 -2.84
C SER A 167 -2.36 -1.51 -1.55
N PHE A 168 -2.98 -1.89 -0.43
CA PHE A 168 -2.30 -2.20 0.83
C PHE A 168 -2.15 -3.72 0.89
N SER A 169 -0.95 -4.19 0.56
CA SER A 169 -0.65 -5.60 0.35
C SER A 169 0.17 -6.15 1.50
N VAL A 170 -0.43 -7.05 2.29
CA VAL A 170 0.27 -7.74 3.36
C VAL A 170 1.00 -8.95 2.79
N LEU A 171 2.32 -8.95 2.95
CA LEU A 171 3.18 -10.03 2.51
C LEU A 171 3.27 -11.14 3.57
N PRO A 172 3.29 -12.40 3.13
CA PRO A 172 3.43 -13.53 4.02
C PRO A 172 4.82 -13.59 4.65
N SER A 173 4.88 -14.17 5.86
CA SER A 173 6.14 -14.48 6.54
C SER A 173 6.04 -15.79 7.30
N LYS A 174 7.11 -16.59 7.20
CA LYS A 174 7.30 -17.85 7.94
C LYS A 174 7.24 -17.72 9.46
N LYS A 175 7.48 -16.52 10.00
CA LYS A 175 7.43 -16.30 11.45
C LYS A 175 6.01 -16.20 11.98
N VAL A 176 5.06 -15.82 11.12
CA VAL A 176 3.70 -15.42 11.51
C VAL A 176 2.66 -16.42 11.03
N SER A 177 2.90 -17.10 9.91
CA SER A 177 1.98 -18.11 9.35
C SER A 177 2.68 -19.46 9.14
N ASP A 178 1.93 -20.52 9.45
CA ASP A 178 2.33 -21.93 9.27
C ASP A 178 1.93 -22.48 7.88
N THR A 179 1.29 -21.66 7.04
CA THR A 179 0.81 -22.12 5.73
C THR A 179 1.97 -22.27 4.75
N ILE A 180 2.13 -23.47 4.19
CA ILE A 180 3.29 -23.81 3.35
C ILE A 180 3.15 -23.22 1.92
N VAL A 181 1.92 -23.02 1.44
CA VAL A 181 1.65 -22.61 0.05
C VAL A 181 1.68 -21.10 -0.19
N GLU A 182 1.87 -20.28 0.84
CA GLU A 182 1.86 -18.81 0.72
C GLU A 182 2.83 -18.25 -0.33
N PRO A 183 4.06 -18.78 -0.51
CA PRO A 183 4.95 -18.27 -1.55
C PRO A 183 4.41 -18.48 -2.98
N TYR A 184 3.61 -19.52 -3.24
CA TYR A 184 2.93 -19.67 -4.52
C TYR A 184 1.90 -18.55 -4.71
N ASN A 185 1.00 -18.38 -3.74
CA ASN A 185 -0.02 -17.34 -3.77
C ASN A 185 0.60 -15.93 -3.94
N ALA A 186 1.71 -15.68 -3.24
CA ALA A 186 2.39 -14.38 -3.28
C ALA A 186 3.02 -14.09 -4.65
N ILE A 187 3.73 -15.04 -5.26
CA ILE A 187 4.35 -14.84 -6.58
C ILE A 187 3.29 -14.59 -7.66
N LEU A 188 2.22 -15.39 -7.66
CA LEU A 188 1.10 -15.21 -8.59
C LEU A 188 0.41 -13.86 -8.38
N SER A 189 0.27 -13.43 -7.12
CA SER A 189 -0.33 -12.13 -6.85
C SER A 189 0.57 -10.96 -7.22
N ILE A 190 1.88 -11.06 -6.98
CA ILE A 190 2.83 -10.01 -7.35
C ILE A 190 2.86 -9.86 -8.87
N HIS A 191 2.82 -10.95 -9.63
CA HIS A 191 2.70 -10.92 -11.08
C HIS A 191 1.53 -10.03 -11.54
N GLU A 192 0.34 -10.24 -10.98
CA GLU A 192 -0.85 -9.43 -11.30
C GLU A 192 -0.74 -7.98 -10.79
N LEU A 193 -0.13 -7.76 -9.63
CA LEU A 193 0.03 -6.43 -9.05
C LEU A 193 0.94 -5.53 -9.90
N ILE A 194 2.00 -6.10 -10.51
CA ILE A 194 2.94 -5.36 -11.37
C ILE A 194 2.21 -4.70 -12.54
N GLU A 195 1.19 -5.33 -13.09
CA GLU A 195 0.49 -4.85 -14.29
C GLU A 195 -0.75 -4.03 -13.95
N ASN A 196 -1.50 -4.45 -12.93
CA ASN A 196 -2.83 -3.89 -12.66
C ASN A 196 -2.87 -2.79 -11.60
N THR A 197 -1.79 -2.54 -10.85
CA THR A 197 -1.78 -1.51 -9.78
C THR A 197 -0.88 -0.32 -10.09
N ASN A 198 -1.26 0.85 -9.56
CA ASN A 198 -0.45 2.07 -9.72
C ASN A 198 0.40 2.37 -8.49
N GLU A 199 -0.06 1.95 -7.31
CA GLU A 199 0.63 2.13 -6.04
C GLU A 199 0.41 0.88 -5.19
N THR A 200 1.49 0.23 -4.74
CA THR A 200 1.39 -0.92 -3.85
C THR A 200 2.19 -0.68 -2.59
N PHE A 201 1.51 -0.53 -1.46
CA PHE A 201 2.12 -0.42 -0.14
C PHE A 201 2.44 -1.82 0.38
N CYS A 202 3.73 -2.16 0.40
CA CYS A 202 4.23 -3.43 0.90
C CYS A 202 4.30 -3.40 2.42
N ILE A 203 3.49 -4.26 3.05
CA ILE A 203 3.47 -4.44 4.50
C ILE A 203 3.93 -5.85 4.81
N ASP A 204 5.06 -6.00 5.49
CA ASP A 204 5.62 -7.30 5.86
C ASP A 204 5.28 -7.67 7.30
N ASN A 205 4.61 -8.80 7.48
CA ASN A 205 4.31 -9.37 8.79
C ASN A 205 5.59 -9.65 9.61
N GLU A 206 6.71 -9.96 8.97
CA GLU A 206 7.99 -10.14 9.66
C GLU A 206 8.48 -8.85 10.32
N ALA A 207 8.42 -7.75 9.58
CA ALA A 207 8.86 -6.44 10.07
C ALA A 207 7.93 -5.94 11.18
N LEU A 208 6.62 -6.10 11.01
CA LEU A 208 5.65 -5.73 12.03
C LEU A 208 5.85 -6.51 13.33
N TYR A 209 6.11 -7.82 13.25
CA TYR A 209 6.39 -8.65 14.42
C TYR A 209 7.65 -8.18 15.14
N ASP A 210 8.71 -7.90 14.37
CA ASP A 210 9.98 -7.42 14.90
C ASP A 210 9.87 -6.01 15.53
N ILE A 211 9.06 -5.11 14.96
CA ILE A 211 8.74 -3.80 15.54
C ILE A 211 8.00 -3.96 16.87
N CYS A 212 6.97 -4.79 16.93
CA CYS A 212 6.21 -5.02 18.16
C CYS A 212 7.08 -5.61 19.27
N ASN A 213 7.95 -6.56 18.94
CA ASN A 213 8.81 -7.21 19.91
C ASN A 213 9.96 -6.30 20.38
N ARG A 214 10.66 -5.62 19.46
CA ARG A 214 11.83 -4.81 19.78
C ARG A 214 11.46 -3.41 20.28
N SER A 215 10.64 -2.68 19.53
CA SER A 215 10.33 -1.26 19.78
C SER A 215 9.23 -1.09 20.81
N LEU A 216 8.13 -1.85 20.70
CA LEU A 216 7.01 -1.78 21.64
C LEU A 216 7.20 -2.68 22.88
N ARG A 217 8.25 -3.52 22.90
CA ARG A 217 8.59 -4.45 23.99
C ARG A 217 7.47 -5.44 24.34
N MET A 218 6.67 -5.85 23.35
CA MET A 218 5.63 -6.85 23.53
C MET A 218 6.19 -8.25 23.35
N LYS A 219 6.17 -9.08 24.41
CA LYS A 219 6.75 -10.44 24.37
C LYS A 219 6.00 -11.40 23.45
N THR A 220 4.69 -11.19 23.27
CA THR A 220 3.81 -12.03 22.44
C THR A 220 2.86 -11.11 21.66
N PRO A 221 3.29 -10.56 20.52
CA PRO A 221 2.45 -9.68 19.72
C PRO A 221 1.30 -10.46 19.07
N THR A 222 0.10 -9.89 19.10
CA THR A 222 -1.10 -10.48 18.50
C THR A 222 -1.42 -9.83 17.16
N TYR A 223 -2.28 -10.46 16.34
CA TYR A 223 -2.75 -9.85 15.09
C TYR A 223 -3.43 -8.50 15.30
N ASN A 224 -4.07 -8.28 16.45
CA ASN A 224 -4.65 -6.98 16.77
C ASN A 224 -3.58 -5.88 16.91
N ASP A 225 -2.41 -6.20 17.47
CA ASP A 225 -1.28 -5.26 17.59
C ASP A 225 -0.66 -4.95 16.23
N LEU A 226 -0.49 -5.97 15.38
CA LEU A 226 -0.03 -5.81 14.00
C LEU A 226 -1.00 -4.93 13.20
N ASN A 227 -2.30 -5.21 13.28
CA ASN A 227 -3.34 -4.44 12.58
C ASN A 227 -3.44 -3.00 13.08
N HIS A 228 -3.10 -2.73 14.36
CA HIS A 228 -3.02 -1.36 14.87
C HIS A 228 -1.89 -0.55 14.21
N LEU A 229 -0.71 -1.16 13.99
CA LEU A 229 0.38 -0.52 13.26
C LEU A 229 0.02 -0.26 11.80
N ILE A 230 -0.62 -1.22 11.14
CA ILE A 230 -1.07 -1.10 9.75
C ILE A 230 -2.09 0.02 9.62
N SER A 231 -3.15 0.03 10.45
CA SER A 231 -4.17 1.08 10.42
C SER A 231 -3.62 2.48 10.71
N THR A 232 -2.65 2.61 11.61
CA THR A 232 -1.94 3.87 11.85
C THR A 232 -1.18 4.33 10.60
N THR A 233 -0.53 3.40 9.90
CA THR A 233 0.18 3.67 8.65
C THR A 233 -0.78 4.10 7.55
N MET A 234 -1.86 3.36 7.34
CA MET A 234 -2.91 3.71 6.37
C MET A 234 -3.55 5.07 6.66
N SER A 235 -3.81 5.38 7.94
CA SER A 235 -4.28 6.71 8.35
C SER A 235 -3.26 7.80 7.99
N GLY A 236 -1.97 7.54 8.22
CA GLY A 236 -0.86 8.42 7.86
C GLY A 236 -0.79 8.73 6.37
N VAL A 237 -0.78 7.69 5.53
CA VAL A 237 -0.74 7.80 4.06
C VAL A 237 -1.93 8.60 3.52
N THR A 238 -3.13 8.31 4.04
CA THR A 238 -4.37 8.93 3.58
C THR A 238 -4.63 10.32 4.17
N THR A 239 -3.72 10.83 5.01
CA THR A 239 -3.89 12.13 5.69
C THR A 239 -4.01 13.28 4.68
N CYS A 240 -3.21 13.28 3.60
CA CYS A 240 -3.26 14.34 2.57
C CYS A 240 -4.58 14.38 1.79
N LEU A 241 -5.30 13.26 1.77
CA LEU A 241 -6.57 13.13 1.08
C LEU A 241 -7.71 13.63 1.98
N ARG A 242 -7.67 13.26 3.26
CA ARG A 242 -8.74 13.51 4.25
C ARG A 242 -8.73 14.91 4.84
N PHE A 243 -7.55 15.50 5.00
CA PHE A 243 -7.40 16.82 5.60
C PHE A 243 -6.79 17.80 4.61
N PRO A 244 -7.30 19.05 4.56
CA PRO A 244 -6.67 20.08 3.76
C PRO A 244 -5.28 20.38 4.35
N GLY A 245 -4.25 19.95 3.65
CA GLY A 245 -2.86 20.31 3.91
C GLY A 245 -2.42 21.49 3.04
N GLN A 246 -1.29 22.11 3.38
CA GLN A 246 -0.70 23.15 2.53
C GLN A 246 -0.20 22.57 1.20
N LEU A 247 0.19 21.30 1.19
CA LEU A 247 0.44 20.52 -0.01
C LEU A 247 -0.81 19.67 -0.33
N ASN A 248 -1.65 20.14 -1.26
CA ASN A 248 -2.84 19.39 -1.72
C ASN A 248 -2.42 18.26 -2.67
N ALA A 249 -2.00 17.11 -2.11
CA ALA A 249 -1.67 15.91 -2.85
C ALA A 249 -2.92 15.01 -3.00
N ASP A 250 -3.41 14.88 -4.23
CA ASP A 250 -4.36 13.85 -4.64
C ASP A 250 -3.64 12.51 -4.82
N LEU A 251 -4.35 11.38 -4.82
CA LEU A 251 -3.74 10.05 -5.08
C LEU A 251 -2.91 10.06 -6.37
N ARG A 252 -3.44 10.62 -7.45
CA ARG A 252 -2.72 10.75 -8.72
C ARG A 252 -1.43 11.58 -8.60
N LYS A 253 -1.43 12.64 -7.77
CA LYS A 253 -0.22 13.44 -7.54
C LYS A 253 0.80 12.70 -6.69
N LEU A 254 0.36 11.87 -5.75
CA LEU A 254 1.26 11.00 -4.99
C LEU A 254 1.96 10.02 -5.96
N ALA A 255 1.20 9.31 -6.79
CA ALA A 255 1.73 8.39 -7.78
C ALA A 255 2.75 9.04 -8.71
N VAL A 256 2.41 10.18 -9.31
CA VAL A 256 3.30 10.90 -10.25
C VAL A 256 4.62 11.33 -9.59
N ASN A 257 4.62 11.64 -8.30
CA ASN A 257 5.84 12.03 -7.58
C ASN A 257 6.64 10.82 -7.08
N MET A 258 5.99 9.68 -6.83
CA MET A 258 6.60 8.52 -6.17
C MET A 258 6.97 7.40 -7.14
N VAL A 259 6.34 7.31 -8.31
CA VAL A 259 6.54 6.24 -9.30
C VAL A 259 7.27 6.81 -10.51
N PRO A 260 8.61 6.72 -10.57
CA PRO A 260 9.37 7.13 -11.75
C PRO A 260 9.16 6.18 -12.93
N PHE A 261 8.98 4.89 -12.64
CA PHE A 261 8.79 3.84 -13.65
C PHE A 261 7.53 3.03 -13.33
N PRO A 262 6.66 2.73 -14.32
CA PRO A 262 5.37 2.09 -14.08
C PRO A 262 5.43 0.77 -13.31
N ARG A 263 6.43 -0.08 -13.55
CA ARG A 263 6.60 -1.37 -12.85
C ARG A 263 7.13 -1.23 -11.42
N LEU A 264 7.81 -0.12 -11.11
CA LEU A 264 8.47 0.13 -9.82
C LEU A 264 7.58 0.98 -8.91
N HIS A 265 6.39 0.47 -8.60
CA HIS A 265 5.40 1.16 -7.76
C HIS A 265 5.21 0.51 -6.38
N PHE A 266 6.18 -0.28 -5.94
CA PHE A 266 6.15 -0.94 -4.63
C PHE A 266 6.80 -0.05 -3.56
N PHE A 267 6.00 0.43 -2.62
CA PHE A 267 6.43 1.34 -1.57
C PHE A 267 6.66 0.60 -0.26
N MET A 268 7.72 1.00 0.45
CA MET A 268 7.89 0.68 1.86
C MET A 268 7.37 1.85 2.70
N SER A 269 6.71 1.52 3.79
CA SER A 269 6.18 2.51 4.73
C SER A 269 6.86 2.43 6.09
N SER A 270 6.98 3.57 6.78
CA SER A 270 7.41 3.66 8.17
C SER A 270 6.57 4.69 8.91
N ILE A 271 6.43 4.53 10.23
CA ILE A 271 5.73 5.50 11.08
C ILE A 271 6.63 5.90 12.24
N ALA A 272 6.54 7.16 12.62
CA ALA A 272 7.14 7.69 13.84
C ALA A 272 6.11 8.55 14.57
N PRO A 273 6.04 8.50 15.92
CA PRO A 273 6.88 7.71 16.81
C PRO A 273 6.35 6.29 17.06
N LEU A 274 7.25 5.32 17.15
CA LEU A 274 6.94 3.96 17.62
C LEU A 274 7.27 3.87 19.11
N THR A 275 6.32 4.30 19.95
CA THR A 275 6.51 4.32 21.41
C THR A 275 5.54 3.40 22.10
N SER A 276 6.02 2.70 23.12
CA SER A 276 5.15 1.94 24.01
C SER A 276 4.31 2.91 24.86
N THR A 277 3.11 2.48 25.23
CA THR A 277 2.18 3.26 26.07
C THR A 277 2.81 3.71 27.40
N GLY A 278 3.74 2.93 27.96
CA GLY A 278 4.46 3.27 29.18
C GLY A 278 5.62 4.27 29.01
N SER A 279 6.19 4.40 27.81
CA SER A 279 7.32 5.31 27.53
C SER A 279 6.91 6.62 26.86
N GLN A 280 5.67 6.70 26.38
CA GLN A 280 5.12 7.85 25.66
C GLN A 280 5.20 9.17 26.45
N SER A 281 5.03 9.12 27.78
CA SER A 281 5.06 10.31 28.65
C SER A 281 6.46 10.88 28.89
N PHE A 282 7.52 10.10 28.66
CA PHE A 282 8.90 10.46 29.00
C PHE A 282 9.72 10.97 27.80
N GLN A 283 9.20 10.83 26.58
CA GLN A 283 9.94 11.18 25.37
C GLN A 283 9.52 12.56 24.85
N ALA A 284 10.48 13.49 24.80
CA ALA A 284 10.29 14.75 24.10
C ALA A 284 10.36 14.50 22.59
N LEU A 285 9.19 14.50 21.95
CA LEU A 285 9.07 14.38 20.49
C LEU A 285 9.41 15.74 19.87
N ASN A 286 10.46 15.78 19.05
CA ASN A 286 10.85 16.94 18.23
C ASN A 286 10.88 16.53 16.76
N VAL A 287 10.83 17.49 15.84
CA VAL A 287 10.85 17.23 14.38
C VAL A 287 12.12 16.47 13.98
N SER A 288 13.28 16.84 14.53
CA SER A 288 14.55 16.13 14.28
C SER A 288 14.49 14.66 14.68
N GLU A 289 13.91 14.36 15.84
CA GLU A 289 13.78 12.98 16.34
C GLU A 289 12.83 12.15 15.48
N LEU A 290 11.69 12.73 15.08
CA LEU A 290 10.75 12.10 14.16
C LEU A 290 11.46 11.77 12.85
N THR A 291 12.14 12.75 12.26
CA THR A 291 12.82 12.57 10.97
C THR A 291 13.89 11.48 11.07
N ARG A 292 14.69 11.45 12.14
CA ARG A 292 15.67 10.38 12.37
C ARG A 292 15.02 8.99 12.48
N GLN A 293 13.89 8.90 13.18
CA GLN A 293 13.17 7.64 13.33
C GLN A 293 12.53 7.15 12.02
N LEU A 294 12.07 8.05 11.15
CA LEU A 294 11.49 7.67 9.86
C LEU A 294 12.50 6.93 8.97
N PHE A 295 13.75 7.40 8.93
CA PHE A 295 14.83 6.82 8.13
C PHE A 295 15.56 5.67 8.83
N ASP A 296 15.17 5.27 10.05
CA ASP A 296 15.74 4.10 10.72
C ASP A 296 15.17 2.81 10.11
N ALA A 297 16.06 1.91 9.69
CA ALA A 297 15.72 0.62 9.11
C ALA A 297 14.79 -0.21 10.01
N LYS A 298 14.90 -0.02 11.34
CA LYS A 298 14.11 -0.74 12.34
C LYS A 298 12.63 -0.36 12.36
N ASN A 299 12.28 0.80 11.81
CA ASN A 299 10.92 1.32 11.83
C ASN A 299 10.18 1.11 10.50
N LEU A 300 10.85 0.54 9.50
CA LEU A 300 10.24 0.15 8.24
C LEU A 300 9.31 -1.05 8.46
N MET A 301 8.12 -0.93 7.87
CA MET A 301 7.09 -1.98 7.86
C MET A 301 7.38 -3.07 6.81
N ALA A 302 8.51 -2.99 6.10
CA ALA A 302 9.02 -4.01 5.21
C ALA A 302 10.36 -4.51 5.76
N ALA A 303 10.60 -5.84 5.77
CA ALA A 303 11.83 -6.40 6.30
C ALA A 303 12.98 -6.29 5.30
N CYS A 304 13.40 -5.06 5.03
CA CYS A 304 14.50 -4.73 4.13
C CYS A 304 15.41 -3.71 4.83
N ASP A 305 16.72 -3.80 4.59
CA ASP A 305 17.63 -2.73 5.02
C ASP A 305 17.76 -1.68 3.90
N PRO A 306 17.26 -0.44 4.10
CA PRO A 306 17.34 0.61 3.09
C PRO A 306 18.80 0.99 2.75
N ARG A 307 19.76 0.66 3.62
CA ARG A 307 21.19 0.92 3.37
C ARG A 307 21.79 0.02 2.29
N HIS A 308 21.18 -1.14 2.04
CA HIS A 308 21.61 -2.04 0.96
C HIS A 308 21.12 -1.59 -0.42
N GLY A 309 20.25 -0.58 -0.49
CA GLY A 309 19.73 -0.03 -1.73
C GLY A 309 19.92 1.48 -1.82
N ARG A 310 19.22 2.05 -2.81
CA ARG A 310 19.10 3.49 -2.98
C ARG A 310 17.63 3.90 -3.08
N TYR A 311 17.32 5.06 -2.51
CA TYR A 311 16.02 5.69 -2.62
C TYR A 311 15.84 6.32 -4.00
N LEU A 312 14.81 5.86 -4.72
CA LEU A 312 14.31 6.48 -5.95
C LEU A 312 13.55 7.75 -5.58
N THR A 313 12.50 7.60 -4.77
CA THR A 313 11.63 8.70 -4.34
C THR A 313 11.21 8.48 -2.88
N VAL A 314 10.94 9.58 -2.20
CA VAL A 314 10.56 9.58 -0.79
C VAL A 314 9.46 10.60 -0.56
N ALA A 315 8.43 10.23 0.18
CA ALA A 315 7.43 11.14 0.71
C ALA A 315 7.40 11.06 2.25
N ALA A 316 7.58 12.21 2.90
CA ALA A 316 7.48 12.37 4.34
C ALA A 316 6.25 13.20 4.70
N LEU A 317 5.29 12.56 5.36
CA LEU A 317 3.98 13.08 5.73
C LEU A 317 3.99 13.39 7.22
N PHE A 318 4.18 14.65 7.58
CA PHE A 318 4.19 15.11 8.95
C PHE A 318 2.79 15.53 9.42
N ARG A 319 2.44 15.19 10.65
CA ARG A 319 1.15 15.48 11.28
C ARG A 319 1.35 16.17 12.62
N GLY A 320 0.62 17.25 12.85
CA GLY A 320 0.66 18.07 14.05
C GLY A 320 1.17 19.49 13.79
N ARG A 321 1.09 20.34 14.82
CA ARG A 321 1.52 21.73 14.71
C ARG A 321 3.04 21.81 14.78
N MET A 322 3.68 22.05 13.64
CA MET A 322 5.14 22.18 13.52
C MET A 322 5.53 23.26 12.52
N SER A 323 6.77 23.74 12.61
CA SER A 323 7.32 24.71 11.67
C SER A 323 7.78 24.00 10.39
N MET A 324 7.22 24.36 9.24
CA MET A 324 7.67 23.84 7.94
C MET A 324 9.16 24.09 7.69
N LYS A 325 9.67 25.25 8.12
CA LYS A 325 11.08 25.57 8.00
C LYS A 325 11.97 24.55 8.72
N GLU A 326 11.56 24.13 9.92
CA GLU A 326 12.29 23.12 10.68
C GLU A 326 12.23 21.74 10.01
N VAL A 327 11.07 21.37 9.47
CA VAL A 327 10.91 20.12 8.71
C VAL A 327 11.83 20.10 7.49
N ASP A 328 11.83 21.16 6.69
CA ASP A 328 12.65 21.25 5.48
C ASP A 328 14.15 21.26 5.81
N GLU A 329 14.57 21.99 6.85
CA GLU A 329 15.96 21.97 7.33
C GLU A 329 16.41 20.57 7.76
N GLN A 330 15.57 19.81 8.46
CA GLN A 330 15.90 18.44 8.89
C GLN A 330 15.97 17.46 7.72
N ILE A 331 15.08 17.59 6.74
CA ILE A 331 15.05 16.73 5.55
C ILE A 331 16.29 16.98 4.68
N VAL A 332 16.65 18.24 4.46
CA VAL A 332 17.88 18.60 3.74
C VAL A 332 19.12 18.08 4.48
N ASN A 333 19.14 18.16 5.82
CA ASN A 333 20.24 17.61 6.61
C ASN A 333 20.41 16.09 6.42
N ILE A 334 19.31 15.33 6.38
CA ILE A 334 19.36 13.88 6.13
C ILE A 334 19.80 13.59 4.70
N GLN A 335 19.31 14.34 3.72
CA GLN A 335 19.73 14.19 2.33
C GLN A 335 21.23 14.42 2.16
N ASN A 336 21.78 15.46 2.81
CA ASN A 336 23.21 15.75 2.77
C ASN A 336 24.05 14.69 3.50
N THR A 337 23.55 14.16 4.62
CA THR A 337 24.27 13.15 5.41
C THR A 337 24.30 11.80 4.69
N ASN A 338 23.22 11.45 3.97
CA ASN A 338 23.02 10.16 3.34
C ASN A 338 22.99 10.24 1.81
N SER A 339 23.68 11.22 1.20
CA SER A 339 23.61 11.49 -0.23
C SER A 339 23.90 10.26 -1.09
N SER A 340 24.80 9.37 -0.64
CA SER A 340 25.14 8.11 -1.32
C SER A 340 23.97 7.11 -1.43
N HIS A 341 22.97 7.23 -0.56
CA HIS A 341 21.77 6.38 -0.56
C HIS A 341 20.62 6.97 -1.36
N PHE A 342 20.75 8.20 -1.86
CA PHE A 342 19.78 8.80 -2.77
C PHE A 342 20.31 8.72 -4.20
N ILE A 343 19.40 8.49 -5.13
CA ILE A 343 19.73 8.48 -6.55
C ILE A 343 19.97 9.92 -7.04
N GLU A 344 21.06 10.12 -7.77
CA GLU A 344 21.51 11.44 -8.22
C GLU A 344 20.74 11.98 -9.43
N TRP A 345 20.30 11.09 -10.33
CA TRP A 345 19.61 11.47 -11.58
C TRP A 345 18.15 11.90 -11.39
N ILE A 346 17.54 11.66 -10.21
CA ILE A 346 16.24 12.24 -9.84
C ILE A 346 16.49 13.45 -8.93
N PRO A 347 16.49 14.69 -9.47
CA PRO A 347 16.60 15.88 -8.63
C PRO A 347 15.34 16.03 -7.76
N ASN A 348 15.53 16.47 -6.51
CA ASN A 348 14.43 16.75 -5.56
C ASN A 348 13.45 15.57 -5.36
N ASN A 349 14.02 14.38 -5.12
CA ASN A 349 13.30 13.12 -4.91
C ASN A 349 12.58 12.99 -3.57
N ILE A 350 12.79 13.91 -2.62
CA ILE A 350 12.06 13.95 -1.35
C ILE A 350 10.92 14.96 -1.44
N LYS A 351 9.70 14.52 -1.17
CA LYS A 351 8.51 15.37 -1.00
C LYS A 351 8.09 15.40 0.46
N THR A 352 7.89 16.59 0.99
CA THR A 352 7.39 16.80 2.35
C THR A 352 5.96 17.33 2.29
N ALA A 353 5.11 16.84 3.18
CA ALA A 353 3.77 17.36 3.37
C ALA A 353 3.49 17.49 4.87
N VAL A 354 2.88 18.60 5.27
CA VAL A 354 2.55 18.90 6.67
C VAL A 354 1.05 19.08 6.81
N CYS A 355 0.47 18.35 7.75
CA CYS A 355 -0.94 18.44 8.14
C CYS A 355 -1.03 18.92 9.60
N ASP A 356 -1.81 19.97 9.86
CA ASP A 356 -1.94 20.55 11.20
C ASP A 356 -2.67 19.63 12.20
N LYS A 357 -3.42 18.64 11.70
CA LYS A 357 -4.19 17.71 12.53
C LYS A 357 -3.35 16.49 12.93
N PRO A 358 -2.97 16.35 14.21
CA PRO A 358 -2.25 15.18 14.67
C PRO A 358 -3.18 13.96 14.80
N PRO A 359 -2.63 12.73 14.79
CA PRO A 359 -3.41 11.53 15.08
C PRO A 359 -3.81 11.46 16.57
N ARG A 360 -4.81 10.63 16.88
CA ARG A 360 -5.37 10.49 18.23
C ARG A 360 -4.28 10.03 19.22
N GLY A 361 -4.21 10.69 20.38
CA GLY A 361 -3.27 10.34 21.45
C GLY A 361 -1.83 10.82 21.25
N LEU A 362 -1.50 11.44 20.11
CA LEU A 362 -0.17 11.99 19.83
C LEU A 362 -0.26 13.48 19.53
N LYS A 363 0.79 14.23 19.88
CA LYS A 363 0.90 15.66 19.52
C LYS A 363 1.49 15.87 18.13
N MET A 364 2.40 14.97 17.75
CA MET A 364 3.07 14.96 16.47
C MET A 364 3.28 13.51 16.03
N ALA A 365 3.18 13.27 14.74
CA ALA A 365 3.52 12.01 14.11
C ALA A 365 4.08 12.29 12.72
N ALA A 366 4.77 11.33 12.16
CA ALA A 366 5.17 11.37 10.78
C ALA A 366 5.02 9.98 10.16
N THR A 367 4.66 9.96 8.89
CA THR A 367 4.57 8.76 8.08
C THR A 367 5.52 8.92 6.92
N PHE A 368 6.30 7.88 6.68
CA PHE A 368 7.31 7.84 5.64
C PHE A 368 6.88 6.82 4.61
N LEU A 369 6.93 7.23 3.35
CA LEU A 369 6.76 6.41 2.18
C LEU A 369 8.04 6.49 1.38
N CYS A 370 8.60 5.36 1.02
CA CYS A 370 9.77 5.33 0.17
C CYS A 370 9.63 4.30 -0.94
N ASN A 371 10.06 4.71 -2.12
CA ASN A 371 10.37 3.82 -3.22
C ASN A 371 11.89 3.64 -3.21
N SER A 372 12.35 2.44 -2.84
CA SER A 372 13.78 2.13 -2.75
C SER A 372 14.05 0.77 -3.37
N THR A 373 15.21 0.66 -4.02
CA THR A 373 15.66 -0.57 -4.66
C THR A 373 15.87 -1.71 -3.66
N SER A 374 16.01 -1.40 -2.37
CA SER A 374 16.11 -2.41 -1.30
C SER A 374 14.88 -3.32 -1.17
N ILE A 375 13.73 -2.93 -1.74
CA ILE A 375 12.53 -3.79 -1.77
C ILE A 375 12.80 -5.13 -2.47
N GLN A 376 13.82 -5.21 -3.34
CA GLN A 376 14.23 -6.46 -3.97
C GLN A 376 14.56 -7.59 -2.99
N GLU A 377 15.00 -7.28 -1.76
CA GLU A 377 15.29 -8.29 -0.73
C GLU A 377 14.01 -9.06 -0.33
N LEU A 378 12.89 -8.33 -0.23
CA LEU A 378 11.58 -8.89 0.07
C LEU A 378 11.15 -9.87 -1.03
N PHE A 379 11.28 -9.45 -2.29
CA PHE A 379 10.93 -10.26 -3.45
C PHE A 379 11.86 -11.47 -3.58
N ARG A 380 13.17 -11.30 -3.41
CA ARG A 380 14.15 -12.39 -3.43
C ARG A 380 13.86 -13.43 -2.36
N ARG A 381 13.47 -13.02 -1.15
CA ARG A 381 13.08 -13.94 -0.06
C ARG A 381 11.88 -14.79 -0.43
N ILE A 382 10.85 -14.21 -1.04
CA ILE A 382 9.65 -14.95 -1.48
C ILE A 382 10.00 -15.86 -2.67
N PHE A 383 10.78 -15.34 -3.61
CA PHE A 383 11.23 -16.03 -4.81
C PHE A 383 12.05 -17.28 -4.50
N GLU A 384 13.01 -17.22 -3.57
CA GLU A 384 13.79 -18.39 -3.15
C GLU A 384 12.92 -19.50 -2.51
N GLN A 385 11.90 -19.10 -1.74
CA GLN A 385 10.97 -20.03 -1.12
C GLN A 385 10.08 -20.71 -2.16
N TYR A 386 9.54 -19.91 -3.09
CA TYR A 386 8.81 -20.41 -4.25
C TYR A 386 9.66 -21.40 -5.06
N GLN A 387 10.89 -21.03 -5.39
CA GLN A 387 11.77 -21.85 -6.23
C GLN A 387 12.10 -23.20 -5.57
N SER A 388 12.30 -23.22 -4.25
CA SER A 388 12.52 -24.45 -3.49
C SER A 388 11.33 -25.41 -3.55
N MET A 389 10.10 -24.88 -3.50
CA MET A 389 8.87 -25.67 -3.62
C MET A 389 8.59 -26.12 -5.05
N PHE A 390 8.74 -25.21 -6.01
CA PHE A 390 8.45 -25.43 -7.42
C PHE A 390 9.37 -26.49 -8.03
N ARG A 391 10.68 -26.45 -7.68
CA ARG A 391 11.65 -27.51 -8.08
C ARG A 391 11.23 -28.90 -7.63
N ARG A 392 10.52 -29.02 -6.50
CA ARG A 392 10.00 -30.29 -5.97
C ARG A 392 8.59 -30.61 -6.46
N LYS A 393 7.97 -29.72 -7.23
CA LYS A 393 6.57 -29.80 -7.68
C LYS A 393 5.59 -30.02 -6.52
N ALA A 394 5.93 -29.50 -5.34
CA ALA A 394 5.12 -29.67 -4.13
C ALA A 394 3.83 -28.86 -4.25
N PHE A 395 2.69 -29.47 -3.90
CA PHE A 395 1.35 -28.85 -3.88
C PHE A 395 0.81 -28.28 -5.20
N LEU A 396 1.51 -28.46 -6.34
CA LEU A 396 1.06 -27.97 -7.65
C LEU A 396 -0.30 -28.51 -8.07
N HIS A 397 -0.61 -29.76 -7.72
CA HIS A 397 -1.89 -30.39 -8.07
C HIS A 397 -3.13 -29.66 -7.52
N TRP A 398 -2.98 -28.87 -6.44
CA TRP A 398 -4.07 -28.03 -5.93
C TRP A 398 -4.39 -26.86 -6.87
N TYR A 399 -3.40 -26.36 -7.61
CA TYR A 399 -3.59 -25.25 -8.53
C TYR A 399 -3.98 -25.75 -9.93
N THR A 400 -3.29 -26.78 -10.43
CA THR A 400 -3.62 -27.39 -11.72
C THR A 400 -4.99 -28.08 -11.72
N GLY A 401 -5.44 -28.54 -10.55
CA GLY A 401 -6.78 -29.11 -10.37
C GLY A 401 -7.91 -28.09 -10.58
N GLU A 402 -7.61 -26.80 -10.41
CA GLU A 402 -8.57 -25.69 -10.60
C GLU A 402 -8.47 -25.08 -12.01
N GLY A 403 -7.70 -25.70 -12.92
CA GLY A 403 -7.58 -25.27 -14.32
C GLY A 403 -6.35 -24.41 -14.63
N MET A 404 -5.46 -24.18 -13.65
CA MET A 404 -4.24 -23.40 -13.86
C MET A 404 -3.17 -24.20 -14.63
N ASP A 405 -2.55 -23.61 -15.65
CA ASP A 405 -1.47 -24.26 -16.39
C ASP A 405 -0.10 -24.04 -15.71
N LEU A 406 0.80 -25.01 -15.87
CA LEU A 406 2.18 -24.90 -15.40
C LEU A 406 2.94 -23.75 -16.08
N MET A 407 2.58 -23.39 -17.30
CA MET A 407 3.19 -22.26 -18.00
C MET A 407 2.95 -20.94 -17.28
N GLN A 408 1.78 -20.76 -16.65
CA GLN A 408 1.47 -19.54 -15.88
C GLN A 408 2.36 -19.40 -14.63
N PHE A 409 2.77 -20.53 -14.04
CA PHE A 409 3.76 -20.52 -12.95
C PHE A 409 5.14 -20.07 -13.43
N ASP A 410 5.55 -20.49 -14.63
CA ASP A 410 6.82 -20.08 -15.22
C ASP A 410 6.80 -18.61 -15.65
N GLU A 411 5.68 -18.12 -16.18
CA GLU A 411 5.45 -16.71 -16.53
C GLU A 411 5.51 -15.81 -15.28
N ALA A 412 4.76 -16.15 -14.23
CA ALA A 412 4.79 -15.41 -12.97
C ALA A 412 6.20 -15.42 -12.34
N HIS A 413 6.89 -16.55 -12.40
CA HIS A 413 8.27 -16.66 -11.95
C HIS A 413 9.21 -15.77 -12.76
N SER A 414 9.11 -15.76 -14.10
CA SER A 414 9.93 -14.89 -14.94
C SER A 414 9.65 -13.41 -14.66
N ASN A 415 8.37 -13.02 -14.59
CA ASN A 415 8.00 -11.62 -14.38
C ASN A 415 8.54 -11.07 -13.05
N VAL A 416 8.44 -11.85 -11.96
CA VAL A 416 8.99 -11.44 -10.65
C VAL A 416 10.52 -11.42 -10.67
N HIS A 417 11.17 -12.36 -11.38
CA HIS A 417 12.61 -12.33 -11.55
C HIS A 417 13.07 -11.07 -12.30
N ASP A 418 12.37 -10.73 -13.39
CA ASP A 418 12.66 -9.54 -14.19
C ASP A 418 12.47 -8.26 -13.36
N LEU A 419 11.43 -8.19 -12.51
CA LEU A 419 11.25 -7.08 -11.56
C LEU A 419 12.44 -6.94 -10.60
N ILE A 420 12.95 -8.05 -10.06
CA ILE A 420 14.15 -8.03 -9.19
C ILE A 420 15.36 -7.52 -9.96
N SER A 421 15.54 -7.96 -11.20
CA SER A 421 16.60 -7.50 -12.08
C SER A 421 16.50 -6.01 -12.41
N GLU A 422 15.30 -5.48 -12.65
CA GLU A 422 15.07 -4.04 -12.85
C GLU A 422 15.50 -3.22 -11.63
N TYR A 423 15.07 -3.62 -10.42
CA TYR A 423 15.52 -2.94 -9.19
C TYR A 423 17.04 -2.98 -9.02
N GLN A 424 17.68 -4.10 -9.37
CA GLN A 424 19.13 -4.22 -9.31
C GLN A 424 19.83 -3.31 -10.33
N GLN A 425 19.30 -3.22 -11.55
CA GLN A 425 19.83 -2.34 -12.59
C GLN A 425 19.83 -0.88 -12.11
N TYR A 426 18.68 -0.36 -11.67
CA TYR A 426 18.59 1.03 -11.19
C TYR A 426 19.38 1.31 -9.92
N GLN A 427 19.68 0.27 -9.12
CA GLN A 427 20.55 0.40 -7.96
C GLN A 427 22.01 0.64 -8.39
N GLU A 428 22.45 -0.02 -9.47
CA GLU A 428 23.81 0.05 -9.99
C GLU A 428 24.03 1.24 -10.94
N SER A 429 22.99 1.68 -11.66
CA SER A 429 23.03 2.83 -12.56
C SER A 429 23.60 4.07 -11.85
N LYS A 430 24.65 4.63 -12.44
CA LYS A 430 25.18 5.96 -12.10
C LYS A 430 24.76 6.94 -13.19
N ALA A 431 24.71 8.23 -12.86
CA ALA A 431 24.31 9.30 -13.78
C ALA A 431 25.21 9.43 -15.03
N ASP A 432 26.35 8.73 -15.09
CA ASP A 432 27.31 8.78 -16.20
C ASP A 432 27.11 7.69 -17.27
N ASP A 433 26.23 6.69 -17.07
CA ASP A 433 26.12 5.56 -18.02
C ASP A 433 25.12 5.80 -19.17
N ASP A 434 24.33 6.90 -19.14
CA ASP A 434 23.24 7.17 -20.11
C ASP A 434 23.44 8.46 -20.95
N ILE A 435 24.61 9.11 -20.93
CA ILE A 435 24.84 10.38 -21.67
C ILE A 435 25.60 10.19 -23.02
N ASP A 436 26.24 9.05 -23.27
CA ASP A 436 27.21 8.93 -24.39
C ASP A 436 26.79 8.08 -25.61
N GLU A 437 25.54 7.63 -25.75
CA GLU A 437 25.15 6.75 -26.89
C GLU A 437 24.12 7.27 -27.90
N ASP A 438 23.79 8.57 -27.96
CA ASP A 438 22.81 9.06 -28.97
C ASP A 438 23.11 10.41 -29.68
N TYR A 439 24.35 10.94 -29.65
CA TYR A 439 24.66 12.22 -30.33
C TYR A 439 25.89 12.24 -31.26
N ASP A 440 26.35 11.10 -31.80
CA ASP A 440 27.53 11.10 -32.70
C ASP A 440 27.37 10.30 -34.01
N ASN A 441 26.15 10.21 -34.58
CA ASN A 441 25.93 9.49 -35.84
C ASN A 441 25.03 10.17 -36.89
N ASP A 442 24.98 11.50 -36.93
CA ASP A 442 24.18 12.19 -37.97
C ASP A 442 24.82 13.44 -38.60
N ASP A 443 26.15 13.45 -38.78
CA ASP A 443 26.86 14.55 -39.48
C ASP A 443 27.83 14.08 -40.60
N ASN A 444 27.52 12.99 -41.29
CA ASN A 444 28.18 12.59 -42.54
C ASN A 444 27.22 12.49 -43.73
N LEU A 445 26.37 13.51 -43.91
CA LEU A 445 25.68 13.73 -45.18
C LEU A 445 26.65 14.38 -46.19
N GLU A 446 27.10 13.56 -47.14
CA GLU A 446 27.91 13.93 -48.30
C GLU A 446 27.40 15.20 -49.00
N ILE A 447 28.24 16.23 -49.03
CA ILE A 447 28.08 17.41 -49.89
C ILE A 447 28.35 16.95 -51.33
N ILE A 448 27.30 16.58 -52.05
CA ILE A 448 27.34 16.37 -53.50
C ILE A 448 27.49 17.76 -54.16
N GLN A 449 28.69 18.07 -54.64
CA GLN A 449 28.93 19.24 -55.49
C GLN A 449 28.25 19.08 -56.86
N PRO A 450 27.61 20.13 -57.41
CA PRO A 450 27.12 20.10 -58.78
C PRO A 450 28.28 20.36 -59.76
N ASN A 451 28.61 19.37 -60.59
CA ASN A 451 29.54 19.55 -61.69
C ASN A 451 28.92 20.44 -62.77
N SER A 452 29.50 21.62 -62.95
CA SER A 452 29.37 22.46 -64.15
C SER A 452 30.44 22.06 -65.17
N ASN A 453 30.01 21.43 -66.28
CA ASN A 453 30.41 21.72 -67.66
C ASN A 453 29.71 20.78 -68.64
#